data_AF-A0A814HDN9-F1
#
_entry.id   AF-A0A814HDN9-F1
#
_cell.length_a   1.000
_cell.length_b   1.000
_cell.length_c   1.000
_cell.angle_alpha   90.00
_cell.angle_beta   90.00
_cell.angle_gamma   90.00
#
_symmetry.space_group_name_H-M   'P 1'
#
loop_
_entity.id
_entity.type
_entity.pdbx_description
1 polymer ?
#
loop_
_entity_poly.entity_id
_entity_poly.type
_entity_poly.pdbx_seq_one_letter_code
_entity_poly.pdbx_strand_id
1 'polypeptide(L)'
;MHNNIIIPIKSNSDCNSTGAVYVIKCKQCNLFYIGETGKCVKIRILQHINRIKFFKNNIIKCLISFDKCSETAIHFAPINHDIQRDFQFFIFKSSLLDSLIRKSTE
;
A
#
# COMPACT_ATOMS: atom_id res chain seq x y z
N MET A 1 11.33 28.94 5.46
CA MET A 1 11.31 27.46 5.37
C MET A 1 9.86 27.04 5.50
N HIS A 2 9.25 26.48 4.45
CA HIS A 2 7.90 25.92 4.56
C HIS A 2 8.04 24.52 5.18
N ASN A 3 7.49 24.33 6.38
CA ASN A 3 7.43 23.02 6.99
C ASN A 3 6.46 22.16 6.16
N ASN A 4 7.00 21.25 5.36
CA ASN A 4 6.21 20.25 4.64
C ASN A 4 5.64 19.27 5.66
N ILE A 5 4.45 19.56 6.17
CA ILE A 5 3.71 18.66 7.05
C ILE A 5 3.26 17.47 6.20
N ILE A 6 3.82 16.29 6.49
CA ILE A 6 3.45 15.07 5.81
C ILE A 6 2.25 14.44 6.54
N ILE A 7 1.10 14.43 5.88
CA ILE A 7 -0.14 13.93 6.49
C ILE A 7 -0.46 12.54 5.94
N PRO A 8 -0.62 11.51 6.80
CA PRO A 8 -1.08 10.20 6.36
C PRO A 8 -2.57 10.27 6.02
N ILE A 9 -2.89 10.19 4.73
CA ILE A 9 -4.27 10.12 4.25
C ILE A 9 -4.65 8.64 4.16
N LYS A 10 -5.53 8.19 5.05
CA LYS A 10 -6.14 6.86 4.91
C LYS A 10 -6.91 6.83 3.58
N SER A 11 -6.52 5.91 2.71
CA SER A 11 -7.02 5.86 1.33
C SER A 11 -7.70 4.52 1.08
N ASN A 12 -8.81 4.57 0.34
CA ASN A 12 -9.47 3.38 -0.19
C ASN A 12 -8.70 2.74 -1.35
N SER A 13 -7.46 3.16 -1.58
CA SER A 13 -6.57 2.62 -2.60
C SER A 13 -7.03 2.90 -4.04
N ASP A 14 -7.86 3.92 -4.23
CA ASP A 14 -8.57 4.23 -5.48
C ASP A 14 -8.11 5.52 -6.17
N CYS A 15 -7.15 6.25 -5.59
CA CYS A 15 -6.71 7.53 -6.13
C CYS A 15 -5.74 7.37 -7.32
N ASN A 16 -5.79 8.37 -8.22
CA ASN A 16 -4.94 8.44 -9.41
C ASN A 16 -3.61 9.17 -9.18
N SER A 17 -3.24 9.44 -7.92
CA SER A 17 -1.99 10.15 -7.62
C SER A 17 -0.77 9.34 -8.05
N THR A 18 0.24 10.02 -8.58
CA THR A 18 1.55 9.47 -8.98
C THR A 18 2.64 10.13 -8.13
N GLY A 19 3.86 9.58 -8.16
CA GLY A 19 5.01 10.13 -7.43
C GLY A 19 4.78 10.19 -5.91
N ALA A 20 4.22 9.13 -5.35
CA ALA A 20 3.73 9.12 -3.97
C ALA A 20 4.46 8.10 -3.10
N VAL A 21 4.73 8.51 -1.86
CA VAL A 21 5.12 7.61 -0.77
C VAL A 21 3.86 7.10 -0.09
N TYR A 22 3.83 5.81 0.20
CA TYR A 22 2.69 5.15 0.82
C TYR A 22 3.11 4.16 1.90
N VAL A 23 2.17 3.85 2.78
CA VAL A 23 2.30 2.84 3.81
C VAL A 23 1.18 1.83 3.69
N ILE A 24 1.55 0.55 3.68
CA ILE A 24 0.66 -0.57 3.94
C ILE A 24 0.84 -0.95 5.40
N LYS A 25 -0.24 -0.91 6.18
CA LYS A 25 -0.25 -1.30 7.59
C LYS A 25 -1.13 -2.54 7.77
N CYS A 26 -0.65 -3.51 8.54
CA CYS A 26 -1.50 -4.58 9.06
C CYS A 26 -2.13 -4.14 10.38
N LYS A 27 -3.47 -4.15 10.48
CA LYS A 27 -4.21 -3.82 11.70
C LYS A 27 -3.94 -4.82 12.82
N GLN A 28 -3.77 -6.09 12.47
CA GLN A 28 -3.67 -7.17 13.44
C GLN A 28 -2.36 -7.15 14.21
N CYS A 29 -1.23 -6.93 13.52
CA CYS A 29 0.10 -6.94 14.15
C CYS A 29 0.78 -5.56 14.20
N ASN A 30 0.15 -4.51 13.65
CA ASN A 30 0.72 -3.17 13.54
C ASN A 30 2.07 -3.10 12.79
N LEU A 31 2.39 -4.08 11.93
CA LEU A 31 3.54 -3.98 11.05
C LEU A 31 3.26 -3.04 9.88
N PHE A 32 4.33 -2.38 9.42
CA PHE A 32 4.29 -1.38 8.37
C PHE A 32 5.21 -1.78 7.23
N TYR A 33 4.73 -1.61 6.00
CA TYR A 33 5.53 -1.63 4.79
C TYR A 33 5.48 -0.24 4.17
N ILE A 34 6.64 0.37 3.97
CA ILE A 34 6.79 1.69 3.35
C ILE A 34 7.25 1.49 1.92
N GLY A 35 6.60 2.16 0.97
CA GLY A 35 7.01 2.10 -0.43
C GLY A 35 6.80 3.42 -1.15
N GLU A 36 7.50 3.57 -2.26
CA GLU A 36 7.34 4.67 -3.21
C GLU A 36 6.82 4.13 -4.54
N THR A 37 6.14 4.96 -5.31
CA THR A 37 5.73 4.64 -6.68
C THR A 37 5.72 5.87 -7.58
N GLY A 38 6.40 5.77 -8.73
CA GLY A 38 6.18 6.68 -9.86
C GLY A 38 4.88 6.39 -10.63
N LYS A 39 4.37 5.15 -10.54
CA LYS A 39 3.06 4.76 -11.11
C LYS A 39 1.91 5.29 -10.27
N CYS A 40 0.73 5.32 -10.87
CA CYS A 40 -0.53 5.59 -10.18
C CYS A 40 -0.69 4.68 -8.94
N VAL A 41 -1.04 5.28 -7.80
CA VAL A 41 -1.18 4.60 -6.52
C VAL A 41 -2.18 3.44 -6.58
N LYS A 42 -3.35 3.65 -7.21
CA LYS A 42 -4.34 2.59 -7.45
C LYS A 42 -3.73 1.37 -8.14
N ILE A 43 -2.91 1.60 -9.18
CA ILE A 43 -2.24 0.53 -9.91
C ILE A 43 -1.21 -0.17 -9.04
N ARG A 44 -0.42 0.59 -8.27
CA ARG A 44 0.61 0.01 -7.38
C ARG A 44 0.00 -0.89 -6.30
N ILE A 45 -1.13 -0.50 -5.72
CA ILE A 45 -1.81 -1.31 -4.71
C ILE A 45 -2.41 -2.56 -5.32
N LEU A 46 -3.05 -2.46 -6.49
CA LEU A 46 -3.57 -3.63 -7.19
C LEU A 46 -2.45 -4.65 -7.48
N GLN A 47 -1.26 -4.18 -7.86
CA GLN A 47 -0.09 -5.06 -8.04
C GLN A 47 0.32 -5.78 -6.75
N HIS A 48 0.32 -5.07 -5.61
CA HIS A 48 0.59 -5.70 -4.30
C HIS A 48 -0.47 -6.72 -3.94
N ILE A 49 -1.75 -6.38 -4.06
CA ILE A 49 -2.88 -7.29 -3.78
C ILE A 49 -2.79 -8.54 -4.66
N ASN A 50 -2.53 -8.37 -5.96
CA ASN A 50 -2.41 -9.49 -6.89
C ASN A 50 -1.21 -10.38 -6.57
N ARG A 51 -0.07 -9.80 -6.17
CA ARG A 51 1.09 -10.57 -5.70
C ARG A 51 0.79 -11.35 -4.42
N ILE A 52 0.10 -10.75 -3.45
CA ILE A 52 -0.33 -11.44 -2.22
C ILE A 52 -1.23 -12.63 -2.58
N LYS A 53 -2.24 -12.44 -3.43
CA LYS A 53 -3.14 -13.50 -3.89
C LYS A 53 -2.40 -14.60 -4.66
N PHE A 54 -1.51 -14.22 -5.57
CA PHE A 54 -0.70 -15.16 -6.33
C PHE A 54 0.16 -16.01 -5.42
N PHE A 55 0.88 -15.39 -4.48
CA PHE A 55 1.72 -16.10 -3.51
C PHE A 55 0.89 -17.01 -2.62
N LYS A 56 -0.28 -16.55 -2.12
CA LYS A 56 -1.21 -17.37 -1.32
C LYS A 56 -1.61 -18.66 -2.05
N ASN A 57 -1.83 -18.59 -3.36
CA ASN A 57 -2.21 -19.75 -4.17
C ASN A 57 -1.02 -20.61 -4.61
N ASN A 58 0.21 -20.11 -4.49
CA ASN A 58 1.42 -20.75 -5.04
C ASN A 58 2.56 -20.84 -4.00
N ILE A 59 2.23 -20.94 -2.70
CA ILE A 59 3.22 -20.86 -1.60
C ILE A 59 4.39 -21.83 -1.83
N ILE A 60 4.12 -23.11 -2.10
CA ILE A 60 5.16 -24.13 -2.30
C ILE A 60 6.08 -23.75 -3.47
N LYS A 61 5.50 -23.34 -4.59
CA LYS A 61 6.26 -22.92 -5.78
C LYS A 61 7.17 -21.73 -5.47
N CYS A 62 6.62 -20.70 -4.83
CA CYS A 62 7.35 -19.48 -4.52
C CYS A 62 8.47 -19.69 -3.48
N LEU A 63 8.26 -20.57 -2.50
CA LEU A 63 9.28 -20.93 -1.51
C LEU A 63 10.45 -21.70 -2.13
N ILE A 64 10.17 -22.60 -3.08
CA ILE A 64 11.21 -23.43 -3.72
C ILE A 64 11.98 -22.63 -4.78
N SER A 65 11.31 -21.73 -5.51
CA SER A 65 11.93 -20.98 -6.59
C SER A 65 12.85 -19.85 -6.13
N PHE A 66 13.03 -19.64 -4.81
CA PHE A 66 13.70 -18.47 -4.22
C PHE A 66 13.25 -17.14 -4.86
N ASP A 67 12.01 -17.12 -5.34
CA ASP A 67 11.51 -15.96 -6.08
C ASP A 67 11.35 -14.81 -5.10
N LYS A 68 11.64 -13.58 -5.53
CA LYS A 68 11.55 -12.38 -4.70
C LYS A 68 10.09 -12.11 -4.36
N CYS A 69 9.62 -12.78 -3.32
CA CYS A 69 8.32 -12.55 -2.74
C CYS A 69 8.38 -11.19 -2.04
N SER A 70 7.41 -10.33 -2.32
CA SER A 70 7.38 -9.03 -1.64
C SER A 70 7.14 -9.26 -0.14
N GLU A 71 7.75 -8.43 0.70
CA GLU A 71 7.52 -8.46 2.16
C GLU A 71 6.02 -8.44 2.49
N THR A 72 5.24 -7.68 1.72
CA THR A 72 3.77 -7.64 1.80
C THR A 72 3.13 -8.99 1.48
N ALA A 73 3.61 -9.72 0.46
CA ALA A 73 3.12 -11.04 0.11
C ALA A 73 3.46 -12.06 1.21
N ILE A 74 4.71 -12.05 1.69
CA ILE A 74 5.15 -12.91 2.79
C ILE A 74 4.36 -12.61 4.07
N HIS A 75 3.91 -11.37 4.28
CA HIS A 75 3.13 -11.03 5.46
C HIS A 75 1.68 -11.52 5.38
N PHE A 76 0.97 -11.19 4.30
CA PHE A 76 -0.50 -11.37 4.22
C PHE A 76 -0.95 -12.72 3.65
N ALA A 77 -0.05 -13.52 3.08
CA ALA A 77 -0.43 -14.79 2.45
C ALA A 77 -0.24 -16.04 3.35
N PRO A 78 0.88 -16.22 4.07
CA PRO A 78 1.09 -17.38 4.93
C PRO A 78 0.58 -17.18 6.36
N ILE A 79 0.57 -15.95 6.88
CA ILE A 79 0.07 -15.63 8.22
C ILE A 79 -1.44 -15.41 8.11
N ASN A 80 -2.23 -15.80 9.12
CA ASN A 80 -3.70 -15.73 9.14
C ASN A 80 -4.27 -14.28 9.19
N HIS A 81 -3.55 -13.32 8.61
CA HIS A 81 -3.92 -11.92 8.48
C HIS A 81 -4.60 -11.72 7.13
N ASP A 82 -5.89 -11.40 7.17
CA ASP A 82 -6.72 -11.29 5.98
C ASP A 82 -6.57 -9.91 5.33
N ILE A 83 -6.38 -9.87 4.02
CA ILE A 83 -6.17 -8.60 3.30
C ILE A 83 -7.43 -7.72 3.28
N GLN A 84 -8.64 -8.28 3.38
CA GLN A 84 -9.86 -7.47 3.41
C GLN A 84 -10.07 -6.84 4.79
N ARG A 85 -9.76 -7.60 5.85
CA ARG A 85 -9.97 -7.16 7.23
C ARG A 85 -8.81 -6.33 7.78
N ASP A 86 -7.59 -6.81 7.56
CA ASP A 86 -6.40 -6.39 8.29
C ASP A 86 -5.52 -5.41 7.50
N PHE A 87 -5.78 -5.20 6.20
CA PHE A 87 -5.05 -4.24 5.39
C PHE A 87 -5.52 -2.79 5.62
N GLN A 88 -4.58 -1.89 5.87
CA GLN A 88 -4.79 -0.45 5.81
C GLN A 88 -3.77 0.18 4.87
N PHE A 89 -4.20 1.22 4.18
CA PHE A 89 -3.37 1.93 3.25
C PHE A 89 -3.39 3.43 3.51
N PHE A 90 -2.21 4.02 3.55
CA PHE A 90 -2.00 5.43 3.79
C PHE A 90 -1.13 6.01 2.69
N ILE A 91 -1.46 7.22 2.22
CA ILE A 91 -0.65 7.98 1.27
C ILE A 91 -0.12 9.20 1.99
N PHE A 92 1.14 9.52 1.74
CA PHE A 92 1.80 10.69 2.27
C PHE A 92 1.95 11.69 1.13
N LYS A 93 1.33 12.87 1.30
CA LYS A 93 1.53 14.03 0.41
C LYS A 93 2.31 15.10 1.15
N SER A 94 3.16 15.80 0.41
CA SER A 94 4.06 16.85 0.92
C SER A 94 3.37 18.19 1.20
N SER A 95 2.15 18.41 0.68
CA SER A 95 1.45 19.70 0.77
C SER A 95 -0.01 19.57 1.20
N LEU A 96 -0.41 20.40 2.17
CA LEU A 96 -1.81 20.62 2.57
C LEU A 96 -2.66 21.23 1.43
N LEU A 97 -2.04 22.02 0.55
CA LEU A 97 -2.73 22.73 -0.53
C LEU A 97 -3.37 21.75 -1.53
N ASP A 98 -2.67 20.66 -1.84
CA ASP A 98 -3.15 19.57 -2.70
C ASP A 98 -4.40 18.87 -2.16
N SER A 99 -4.57 18.85 -0.84
CA SER A 99 -5.71 18.21 -0.17
C SER A 99 -6.95 19.12 -0.15
N LEU A 100 -6.75 20.44 -0.20
CA LEU A 100 -7.83 21.44 -0.22
C LEU A 100 -8.47 21.55 -1.61
N ILE A 101 -7.67 21.45 -2.69
CA ILE A 101 -8.18 21.48 -4.07
C ILE A 101 -9.18 20.34 -4.34
N ARG A 102 -9.02 19.19 -3.66
CA ARG A 102 -9.90 18.02 -3.85
C ARG A 102 -11.24 18.13 -3.12
N LYS A 103 -11.40 19.06 -2.17
CA LYS A 103 -12.68 19.32 -1.49
C LYS A 103 -13.54 20.37 -2.21
N SER A 104 -12.99 21.10 -3.19
CA SER A 104 -13.66 22.23 -3.85
C SER A 104 -14.23 21.93 -5.24
N THR A 105 -14.40 20.66 -5.61
CA THR A 105 -15.15 20.29 -6.81
C THR A 105 -16.41 19.55 -6.38
N GLU A 106 -17.49 20.33 -6.24
CA GLU A 106 -18.88 19.86 -6.32
C GLU A 106 -19.22 19.46 -7.76
#